data_AF-A0A3C1QYQ4-F1
#
_entry.id   AF-A0A3C1QYQ4-F1
#
_cell.length_a   1.000
_cell.length_b   1.000
_cell.length_c   1.000
_cell.angle_alpha   90.00
_cell.angle_beta   90.00
_cell.angle_gamma   90.00
#
_symmetry.space_group_name_H-M   'P 1'
#
loop_
_entity.id
_entity.type
_entity.pdbx_description
1 polymer ?
#
loop_
_entity_poly.entity_id
_entity_poly.type
_entity_poly.pdbx_seq_one_letter_code
_entity_poly.pdbx_strand_id
1 'polypeptide(L)'
;MRTQASLGSIGRLVSGDSDDPFSLLGPHRIRERDRSAVAVRAFLPRARQAWVLHEGERGASPMRCIHPAGVFEAICPHEDDPANFRYRLRIDAANGESMTQHDPYAFPPLLSDYDLYLFGEGKHLDLHRRLGAQRRSIDGIEGTNFAVWAPNARAVSVIGDFNQWDSRRHPMRKHAANGIWELFVPEVAPGCTYKFAVRQQHGGIVEKADPFGFAAEVPPRSASVVADLERYSWQDGEWLDRRRRWNYLHEPISIYEVHLG
;
A
#
# COMPACT_ATOMS: atom_id res chain seq x y z
N MET A 1 -21.37 -10.13 21.58
CA MET A 1 -20.72 -10.42 20.29
C MET A 1 -19.35 -11.03 20.55
N ARG A 2 -19.08 -12.24 20.04
CA ARG A 2 -17.74 -12.88 20.06
C ARG A 2 -17.12 -12.66 18.67
N THR A 3 -15.90 -12.14 18.62
CA THR A 3 -15.18 -12.00 17.35
C THR A 3 -14.88 -13.39 16.77
N GLN A 4 -14.90 -13.50 15.44
CA GLN A 4 -14.48 -14.70 14.72
C GLN A 4 -13.00 -14.64 14.32
N ALA A 5 -12.31 -13.54 14.62
CA ALA A 5 -10.89 -13.39 14.34
C ALA A 5 -10.04 -14.34 15.21
N SER A 6 -9.08 -15.01 14.57
CA SER A 6 -8.13 -15.89 15.24
C SER A 6 -7.17 -15.09 16.14
N LEU A 7 -6.97 -15.55 17.37
CA LEU A 7 -5.98 -14.97 18.29
C LEU A 7 -4.55 -15.01 17.71
N GLY A 8 -4.22 -16.05 16.94
CA GLY A 8 -2.93 -16.19 16.28
C GLY A 8 -2.72 -15.12 15.20
N SER A 9 -3.76 -14.81 14.41
CA SER A 9 -3.71 -13.78 13.37
C SER A 9 -3.58 -12.38 13.97
N ILE A 10 -4.34 -12.10 15.04
CA ILE A 10 -4.22 -10.85 15.80
C ILE A 10 -2.81 -10.72 16.40
N GLY A 11 -2.30 -11.81 17.01
CA GLY A 11 -0.97 -11.83 17.60
C GLY A 11 0.14 -11.52 16.58
N ARG A 12 0.10 -12.16 15.41
CA ARG A 12 1.06 -11.90 14.31
C ARG A 12 0.98 -10.49 13.78
N LEU A 13 -0.22 -9.94 13.63
CA LEU A 13 -0.40 -8.56 13.19
C LEU A 13 0.19 -7.57 14.20
N VAL A 14 -0.15 -7.73 15.48
CA VAL A 14 0.31 -6.85 16.56
C VAL A 14 1.82 -6.96 16.80
N SER A 15 2.41 -8.14 16.62
CA SER A 15 3.86 -8.33 16.73
C SER A 15 4.65 -7.82 15.52
N GLY A 16 3.95 -7.43 14.43
CA GLY A 16 4.56 -7.02 13.17
C GLY A 16 5.18 -8.18 12.39
N ASP A 17 4.64 -9.40 12.53
CA ASP A 17 5.09 -10.63 11.89
C ASP A 17 4.04 -11.23 10.94
N SER A 18 3.06 -10.43 10.49
CA SER A 18 2.05 -10.84 9.52
C SER A 18 2.57 -10.69 8.10
N ASP A 19 2.47 -11.78 7.32
CA ASP A 19 2.76 -11.79 5.88
C ASP A 19 1.50 -11.54 5.04
N ASP A 20 0.32 -11.84 5.59
CA ASP A 20 -0.96 -11.51 4.97
C ASP A 20 -1.90 -10.79 5.95
N PRO A 21 -1.74 -9.45 6.12
CA PRO A 21 -2.66 -8.66 6.93
C PRO A 21 -4.10 -8.67 6.40
N PHE A 22 -4.33 -8.91 5.11
CA PHE A 22 -5.67 -8.93 4.50
C PHE A 22 -6.50 -10.13 4.94
N SER A 23 -5.86 -11.21 5.40
CA SER A 23 -6.57 -12.33 6.06
C SER A 23 -7.34 -11.92 7.32
N LEU A 24 -7.00 -10.77 7.92
CA LEU A 24 -7.62 -10.26 9.14
C LEU A 24 -8.29 -8.90 8.93
N LEU A 25 -7.57 -7.95 8.32
CA LEU A 25 -7.98 -6.56 8.12
C LEU A 25 -8.90 -6.38 6.90
N GLY A 26 -9.62 -5.26 6.88
CA GLY A 26 -10.59 -4.95 5.83
C GLY A 26 -11.94 -5.65 6.06
N PRO A 27 -12.78 -5.73 5.01
CA PRO A 27 -14.11 -6.32 5.08
C PRO A 27 -14.06 -7.86 4.88
N HIS A 28 -14.70 -8.61 5.77
CA HIS A 28 -14.76 -10.07 5.74
C HIS A 28 -16.20 -10.56 5.84
N ARG A 29 -16.61 -11.48 4.95
CA ARG A 29 -17.93 -12.13 5.07
C ARG A 29 -17.97 -13.02 6.31
N ILE A 30 -19.08 -12.91 7.03
CA ILE A 30 -19.29 -13.51 8.34
C ILE A 30 -20.76 -13.94 8.45
N ARG A 31 -21.07 -14.90 9.31
CA ARG A 31 -22.45 -15.19 9.72
C ARG A 31 -22.69 -14.72 11.15
N GLU A 32 -23.73 -13.91 11.34
CA GLU A 32 -24.20 -13.50 12.66
C GLU A 32 -25.68 -13.85 12.81
N ARG A 33 -26.04 -14.66 13.82
CA ARG A 33 -27.43 -15.08 14.10
C ARG A 33 -28.16 -15.58 12.84
N ASP A 34 -27.49 -16.46 12.09
CA ASP A 34 -27.93 -17.05 10.82
C ASP A 34 -28.12 -16.10 9.61
N ARG A 35 -27.75 -14.82 9.76
CA ARG A 35 -27.75 -13.84 8.66
C ARG A 35 -26.33 -13.56 8.16
N SER A 36 -26.21 -13.23 6.88
CA SER A 36 -24.95 -12.73 6.31
C SER A 36 -24.66 -11.35 6.88
N ALA A 37 -23.39 -11.10 7.21
CA ALA A 37 -22.89 -9.82 7.66
C ALA A 37 -21.44 -9.63 7.18
N VAL A 38 -20.97 -8.39 7.22
CA VAL A 38 -19.58 -8.04 6.96
C VAL A 38 -18.92 -7.61 8.27
N ALA A 39 -17.85 -8.31 8.66
CA ALA A 39 -16.96 -7.86 9.72
C ALA A 39 -15.89 -6.96 9.10
N VAL A 40 -15.87 -5.68 9.47
CA VAL A 40 -14.79 -4.76 9.11
C VAL A 40 -13.80 -4.70 10.27
N ARG A 41 -12.53 -4.96 9.98
CA ARG A 41 -11.46 -4.92 10.98
C ARG A 41 -10.35 -3.97 10.58
N ALA A 42 -9.94 -3.13 11.52
CA ALA A 42 -8.89 -2.14 11.31
C ALA A 42 -7.86 -2.18 12.44
N PHE A 43 -6.59 -1.98 12.10
CA PHE A 43 -5.51 -1.85 13.08
C PHE A 43 -5.13 -0.38 13.23
N LEU A 44 -5.53 0.21 14.35
CA LEU A 44 -5.46 1.63 14.64
C LEU A 44 -4.79 1.86 16.01
N PRO A 45 -3.45 1.72 16.11
CA PRO A 45 -2.73 1.66 17.39
C PRO A 45 -2.88 2.89 18.31
N ARG A 46 -3.26 4.04 17.75
CA ARG A 46 -3.41 5.32 18.47
C ARG A 46 -4.87 5.79 18.57
N ALA A 47 -5.82 4.98 18.09
CA ALA A 47 -7.23 5.32 18.13
C ALA A 47 -7.82 5.06 19.52
N ARG A 48 -8.63 5.99 20.00
CA ARG A 48 -9.47 5.82 21.19
C ARG A 48 -10.76 5.09 20.81
N GLN A 49 -11.33 5.42 19.67
CA GLN A 49 -12.53 4.79 19.13
C GLN A 49 -12.57 4.89 17.60
N ALA A 50 -13.24 3.95 16.94
CA ALA A 50 -13.44 3.98 15.50
C ALA A 50 -14.88 3.60 15.11
N TRP A 51 -15.29 4.00 13.90
CA TRP A 51 -16.58 3.68 13.29
C TRP A 51 -16.41 3.35 11.81
N VAL A 52 -17.27 2.48 11.31
CA VAL A 52 -17.50 2.28 9.89
C VAL A 52 -18.61 3.23 9.44
N LEU A 53 -18.29 4.10 8.49
CA LEU A 53 -19.24 4.98 7.81
C LEU A 53 -19.59 4.35 6.46
N HIS A 54 -20.83 3.89 6.30
CA HIS A 54 -21.29 3.31 5.04
C HIS A 54 -21.53 4.42 4.01
N GLU A 55 -21.07 4.22 2.77
CA GLU A 55 -21.37 5.16 1.70
C GLU A 55 -22.83 4.98 1.24
N GLY A 56 -23.60 6.07 1.25
CA GLY A 56 -25.02 6.08 0.83
C GLY A 56 -26.05 5.92 1.96
N GLU A 57 -25.65 5.49 3.16
CA GLU A 57 -26.54 5.38 4.32
C GLU A 57 -26.23 6.43 5.39
N ARG A 58 -27.26 6.97 6.06
CA ARG A 58 -27.08 7.80 7.25
C ARG A 58 -26.88 6.91 8.47
N GLY A 59 -25.70 6.29 8.59
CA GLY A 59 -25.36 5.39 9.69
C GLY A 59 -23.86 5.29 9.93
N ALA A 60 -23.48 5.18 11.21
CA ALA A 60 -22.12 4.88 11.63
C ALA A 60 -22.15 3.65 12.54
N SER A 61 -21.49 2.58 12.13
CA SER A 61 -21.39 1.35 12.92
C SER A 61 -20.18 1.47 13.85
N PRO A 62 -20.37 1.51 15.19
CA PRO A 62 -19.26 1.62 16.12
C PRO A 62 -18.39 0.36 16.06
N MET A 63 -17.08 0.55 15.98
CA MET A 63 -16.13 -0.54 16.10
C MET A 63 -15.83 -0.80 17.57
N ARG A 64 -15.79 -2.06 17.96
CA ARG A 64 -15.35 -2.50 19.27
C ARG A 64 -13.86 -2.80 19.24
N CYS A 65 -13.12 -2.34 20.25
CA CYS A 65 -11.75 -2.78 20.47
C CYS A 65 -11.73 -4.27 20.85
N ILE A 66 -11.18 -5.11 19.98
CA ILE A 66 -11.05 -6.56 20.18
C ILE A 66 -9.65 -6.95 20.67
N HIS A 67 -8.67 -6.04 20.58
CA HIS A 67 -7.36 -6.21 21.18
C HIS A 67 -6.78 -4.85 21.63
N PRO A 68 -6.22 -4.74 22.86
CA PRO A 68 -5.77 -3.47 23.43
C PRO A 68 -4.65 -2.76 22.66
N ALA A 69 -3.94 -3.47 21.78
CA ALA A 69 -2.97 -2.85 20.87
C ALA A 69 -3.62 -1.96 19.78
N GLY A 70 -4.95 -1.86 19.74
CA GLY A 70 -5.68 -1.03 18.79
C GLY A 70 -6.26 -1.81 17.62
N VAL A 71 -6.65 -3.08 17.80
CA VAL A 71 -7.40 -3.82 16.76
C VAL A 71 -8.89 -3.64 17.04
N PHE A 72 -9.60 -3.10 16.06
CA PHE A 72 -11.02 -2.78 16.14
C PHE A 72 -11.83 -3.63 15.17
N GLU A 73 -13.06 -3.98 15.54
CA GLU A 73 -14.01 -4.74 14.70
C GLU A 73 -15.41 -4.13 14.79
N ALA A 74 -16.04 -3.90 13.64
CA ALA A 74 -17.48 -3.68 13.55
C ALA A 74 -18.11 -4.84 12.76
N ILE A 75 -19.28 -5.29 13.21
CA ILE A 75 -20.14 -6.18 12.41
C ILE A 75 -21.24 -5.32 11.81
N CYS A 76 -21.27 -5.27 10.48
CA CYS A 76 -22.21 -4.49 9.71
C CYS A 76 -23.19 -5.44 9.01
N PRO A 77 -24.51 -5.29 9.20
CA PRO A 77 -25.51 -6.02 8.42
C PRO A 77 -25.32 -5.73 6.94
N HIS A 78 -25.01 -6.77 6.14
CA HIS A 78 -24.87 -6.65 4.69
C HIS A 78 -24.95 -8.04 4.05
N GLU A 79 -25.74 -8.16 2.99
CA GLU A 79 -26.03 -9.44 2.34
C GLU A 79 -25.12 -9.73 1.14
N ASP A 80 -24.62 -8.69 0.47
CA ASP A 80 -23.84 -8.83 -0.76
C ASP A 80 -22.38 -9.23 -0.52
N ASP A 81 -21.59 -9.24 -1.59
CA ASP A 81 -20.15 -9.49 -1.56
C ASP A 81 -19.41 -8.40 -0.76
N PRO A 82 -18.55 -8.74 0.22
CA PRO A 82 -17.67 -7.78 0.89
C PRO A 82 -16.87 -6.88 -0.05
N ALA A 83 -16.55 -7.34 -1.26
CA ALA A 83 -15.86 -6.54 -2.27
C ALA A 83 -16.67 -5.31 -2.74
N ASN A 84 -18.00 -5.37 -2.64
CA ASN A 84 -18.90 -4.26 -2.98
C ASN A 84 -19.25 -3.39 -1.75
N PHE A 85 -18.71 -3.75 -0.59
CA PHE A 85 -18.99 -3.04 0.65
C PHE A 85 -18.18 -1.73 0.70
N ARG A 86 -18.78 -0.63 0.26
CA ARG A 86 -18.15 0.69 0.23
C ARG A 86 -18.33 1.43 1.56
N TYR A 87 -17.21 1.79 2.18
CA TYR A 87 -17.20 2.48 3.46
C TYR A 87 -15.95 3.34 3.65
N ARG A 88 -16.00 4.18 4.68
CA ARG A 88 -14.84 4.89 5.24
C ARG A 88 -14.72 4.58 6.73
N LEU A 89 -13.52 4.70 7.26
CA LEU A 89 -13.25 4.61 8.68
C LEU A 89 -13.21 6.00 9.27
N ARG A 90 -14.06 6.26 10.28
CA ARG A 90 -13.89 7.42 11.16
C ARG A 90 -13.09 7.00 12.37
N ILE A 91 -12.05 7.74 12.68
CA ILE A 91 -11.09 7.43 13.73
C ILE A 91 -10.99 8.63 14.67
N ASP A 92 -11.34 8.42 15.93
CA ASP A 92 -11.12 9.40 16.98
C ASP A 92 -9.80 9.06 17.68
N ALA A 93 -8.83 9.97 17.56
CA ALA A 93 -7.55 9.88 18.21
C ALA A 93 -7.64 10.25 19.70
N ALA A 94 -6.64 9.83 20.47
CA ALA A 94 -6.58 10.10 21.91
C ALA A 94 -6.46 11.60 22.26
N ASN A 95 -5.96 12.41 21.34
CA ASN A 95 -5.84 13.88 21.48
C ASN A 95 -7.16 14.64 21.20
N GLY A 96 -8.25 13.92 20.87
CA GLY A 96 -9.55 14.52 20.58
C GLY A 96 -9.78 14.87 19.10
N GLU A 97 -8.79 14.68 18.23
CA GLU A 97 -8.96 14.86 16.78
C GLU A 97 -9.73 13.68 16.19
N SER A 98 -10.65 13.97 15.28
CA SER A 98 -11.36 12.97 14.47
C SER A 98 -10.91 13.09 13.02
N MET A 99 -10.62 11.97 12.39
CA MET A 99 -10.32 11.91 10.96
C MET A 99 -11.17 10.83 10.29
N THR A 100 -11.41 11.01 8.99
CA THR A 100 -12.08 10.02 8.14
C THR A 100 -11.13 9.63 7.03
N GLN A 101 -10.99 8.33 6.75
CA GLN A 101 -10.13 7.82 5.69
C GLN A 101 -10.76 6.59 5.02
N HIS A 102 -10.36 6.31 3.79
CA HIS A 102 -10.57 4.99 3.19
C HIS A 102 -9.73 3.93 3.91
N ASP A 103 -10.20 2.68 3.91
CA ASP A 103 -9.44 1.55 4.47
C ASP A 103 -8.49 0.98 3.40
N PRO A 104 -7.16 1.03 3.58
CA PRO A 104 -6.20 0.40 2.66
C PRO A 104 -6.46 -1.09 2.42
N TYR A 105 -7.07 -1.78 3.40
CA TYR A 105 -7.33 -3.22 3.35
C TYR A 105 -8.67 -3.57 2.69
N ALA A 106 -9.43 -2.59 2.22
CA ALA A 106 -10.64 -2.81 1.42
C ALA A 106 -10.35 -3.02 -0.08
N PHE A 107 -9.12 -2.78 -0.53
CA PHE A 107 -8.77 -2.82 -1.96
C PHE A 107 -8.17 -4.19 -2.38
N PRO A 108 -8.49 -4.67 -3.59
CA PRO A 108 -7.90 -5.89 -4.14
C PRO A 108 -6.39 -5.71 -4.42
N PRO A 109 -5.62 -6.80 -4.60
CA PRO A 109 -4.25 -6.69 -5.11
C PRO A 109 -4.25 -6.12 -6.54
N LEU A 110 -3.23 -5.35 -6.91
CA LEU A 110 -3.14 -4.72 -8.24
C LEU A 110 -2.14 -5.42 -9.16
N LEU A 111 -1.22 -6.20 -8.61
CA LEU A 111 -0.40 -7.11 -9.39
C LEU A 111 -1.25 -8.27 -9.90
N SER A 112 -1.35 -8.41 -11.21
CA SER A 112 -2.03 -9.56 -11.82
C SER A 112 -1.18 -10.82 -11.74
N ASP A 113 -1.81 -11.99 -11.83
CA ASP A 113 -1.09 -13.27 -11.91
C ASP A 113 -0.09 -13.30 -13.06
N TYR A 114 -0.38 -12.61 -14.16
CA TYR A 114 0.52 -12.51 -15.31
C TYR A 114 1.75 -11.64 -15.00
N ASP A 115 1.59 -10.51 -14.29
CA ASP A 115 2.73 -9.71 -13.84
C ASP A 115 3.63 -10.53 -12.89
N LEU A 116 3.01 -11.26 -11.95
CA LEU A 116 3.70 -12.12 -10.99
C LEU A 116 4.45 -13.28 -11.69
N TYR A 117 3.85 -13.88 -12.72
CA TYR A 117 4.46 -14.92 -13.55
C TYR A 117 5.67 -14.39 -14.34
N LEU A 118 5.50 -13.29 -15.09
CA LEU A 118 6.60 -12.69 -15.86
C LEU A 118 7.75 -12.25 -14.97
N PHE A 119 7.46 -11.76 -13.76
CA PHE A 119 8.47 -11.42 -12.77
C PHE A 119 9.25 -12.66 -12.33
N GLY A 120 8.55 -13.75 -11.99
CA GLY A 120 9.18 -15.02 -11.59
C GLY A 120 10.08 -15.62 -12.68
N GLU A 121 9.71 -15.42 -13.94
CA GLU A 121 10.49 -15.85 -15.11
C GLU A 121 11.64 -14.89 -15.49
N GLY A 122 11.76 -13.74 -14.83
CA GLY A 122 12.73 -12.70 -15.19
C GLY A 122 12.47 -12.06 -16.56
N LYS A 123 11.24 -12.12 -17.07
CA LYS A 123 10.84 -11.66 -18.41
C LYS A 123 10.00 -10.38 -18.39
N HIS A 124 9.72 -9.82 -17.22
CA HIS A 124 8.92 -8.61 -17.10
C HIS A 124 9.72 -7.35 -17.47
N LEU A 125 9.70 -6.96 -18.74
CA LEU A 125 10.48 -5.81 -19.26
C LEU A 125 10.04 -4.46 -18.67
N ASP A 126 8.74 -4.31 -18.35
CA ASP A 126 8.18 -3.07 -17.81
C ASP A 126 7.97 -3.11 -16.28
N LEU A 127 8.84 -3.83 -15.56
CA LEU A 127 8.66 -4.06 -14.11
C LEU A 127 8.59 -2.75 -13.30
N HIS A 128 9.28 -1.70 -13.77
CA HIS A 128 9.22 -0.36 -13.20
C HIS A 128 7.82 0.25 -13.18
N ARG A 129 6.87 -0.22 -14.00
CA ARG A 129 5.47 0.23 -13.98
C ARG A 129 4.63 -0.48 -12.92
N ARG A 130 5.17 -1.53 -12.30
CA ARG A 130 4.49 -2.39 -11.34
C ARG A 130 5.08 -2.29 -9.94
N LEU A 131 6.41 -2.32 -9.84
CA LEU A 131 7.14 -2.16 -8.58
C LEU A 131 7.39 -0.70 -8.22
N GLY A 132 7.69 -0.48 -6.96
CA GLY A 132 7.88 0.82 -6.35
C GLY A 132 6.57 1.52 -5.99
N ALA A 133 6.60 2.85 -5.91
CA ALA A 133 5.42 3.68 -5.70
C ALA A 133 4.73 4.03 -7.02
N GLN A 134 3.58 3.39 -7.28
CA GLN A 134 2.80 3.54 -8.50
C GLN A 134 1.49 4.27 -8.22
N ARG A 135 1.30 5.46 -8.82
CA ARG A 135 0.01 6.17 -8.76
C ARG A 135 -1.08 5.33 -9.43
N ARG A 136 -2.22 5.17 -8.74
CA ARG A 136 -3.36 4.38 -9.22
C ARG A 136 -4.67 5.02 -8.76
N SER A 137 -5.71 4.78 -9.56
CA SER A 137 -7.09 5.11 -9.23
C SER A 137 -7.89 3.82 -9.21
N ILE A 138 -8.61 3.56 -8.11
CA ILE A 138 -9.48 2.38 -7.97
C ILE A 138 -10.87 2.88 -7.58
N ASP A 139 -11.86 2.63 -8.42
CA ASP A 139 -13.25 3.08 -8.20
C ASP A 139 -13.35 4.60 -7.94
N GLY A 140 -12.53 5.40 -8.63
CA GLY A 140 -12.46 6.86 -8.47
C GLY A 140 -11.68 7.33 -7.24
N ILE A 141 -11.08 6.43 -6.47
CA ILE A 141 -10.24 6.74 -5.32
C ILE A 141 -8.78 6.74 -5.77
N GLU A 142 -8.19 7.93 -5.81
CA GLU A 142 -6.77 8.12 -6.06
C GLU A 142 -5.92 7.64 -4.88
N GLY A 143 -4.77 7.06 -5.18
CA GLY A 143 -3.78 6.69 -4.18
C GLY A 143 -2.50 6.17 -4.81
N THR A 144 -1.69 5.52 -3.98
CA THR A 144 -0.41 4.95 -4.41
C THR A 144 -0.37 3.47 -4.06
N ASN A 145 -0.14 2.63 -5.07
CA ASN A 145 0.22 1.23 -4.87
C ASN A 145 1.72 1.13 -4.62
N PHE A 146 2.09 0.57 -3.48
CA PHE A 146 3.48 0.31 -3.13
C PHE A 146 3.75 -1.18 -3.35
N ALA A 147 4.79 -1.49 -4.11
CA ALA A 147 5.23 -2.87 -4.29
C ALA A 147 6.76 -3.01 -4.21
N VAL A 148 7.26 -3.97 -3.41
CA VAL A 148 8.70 -4.18 -3.23
C VAL A 148 9.04 -5.66 -3.17
N TRP A 149 10.11 -6.07 -3.83
CA TRP A 149 10.60 -7.43 -3.76
C TRP A 149 11.47 -7.63 -2.52
N ALA A 150 10.99 -8.45 -1.58
CA ALA A 150 11.71 -8.78 -0.34
C ALA A 150 11.35 -10.21 0.11
N PRO A 151 11.78 -11.24 -0.65
CA PRO A 151 11.25 -12.59 -0.53
C PRO A 151 11.53 -13.24 0.83
N ASN A 152 12.65 -12.88 1.46
CA ASN A 152 13.06 -13.42 2.75
C ASN A 152 12.59 -12.58 3.95
N ALA A 153 11.92 -11.45 3.73
CA ALA A 153 11.38 -10.66 4.83
C ALA A 153 10.27 -11.44 5.57
N ARG A 154 10.16 -11.21 6.88
CA ARG A 154 9.05 -11.74 7.70
C ARG A 154 7.80 -10.88 7.59
N ALA A 155 8.00 -9.57 7.49
CA ALA A 155 6.97 -8.57 7.29
C ALA A 155 7.59 -7.35 6.60
N VAL A 156 6.79 -6.65 5.81
CA VAL A 156 7.14 -5.33 5.26
C VAL A 156 5.97 -4.39 5.53
N SER A 157 6.27 -3.18 5.94
CA SER A 157 5.30 -2.08 6.01
C SER A 157 5.79 -0.90 5.20
N VAL A 158 4.88 -0.16 4.59
CA VAL A 158 5.21 1.16 4.03
C VAL A 158 5.10 2.21 5.13
N ILE A 159 6.13 3.04 5.30
CA ILE A 159 6.18 4.12 6.27
C ILE A 159 6.43 5.44 5.57
N GLY A 160 5.86 6.53 6.07
CA GLY A 160 6.04 7.84 5.47
C GLY A 160 5.21 8.91 6.18
N ASP A 161 5.17 10.10 5.60
CA ASP A 161 4.49 11.26 6.20
C ASP A 161 3.01 10.98 6.47
N PHE A 162 2.33 10.30 5.54
CA PHE A 162 0.92 9.93 5.60
C PHE A 162 0.56 9.04 6.81
N ASN A 163 1.55 8.37 7.41
CA ASN A 163 1.33 7.53 8.58
C ASN A 163 2.21 7.88 9.79
N GLN A 164 2.85 9.05 9.75
CA GLN A 164 3.78 9.53 10.79
C GLN A 164 4.92 8.55 11.04
N TRP A 165 5.39 7.88 9.97
CA TRP A 165 6.49 6.93 10.02
C TRP A 165 6.26 5.71 10.94
N ASP A 166 4.99 5.37 11.23
CA ASP A 166 4.62 4.25 12.10
C ASP A 166 4.43 2.95 11.29
N SER A 167 5.40 2.04 11.40
CA SER A 167 5.43 0.75 10.69
C SER A 167 4.28 -0.20 11.04
N ARG A 168 3.52 0.08 12.09
CA ARG A 168 2.36 -0.75 12.47
C ARG A 168 1.11 -0.43 11.66
N ARG A 169 1.04 0.75 11.04
CA ARG A 169 -0.22 1.27 10.43
C ARG A 169 -0.49 0.72 9.03
N HIS A 170 0.55 0.41 8.27
CA HIS A 170 0.42 -0.03 6.87
C HIS A 170 1.30 -1.27 6.56
N PRO A 171 1.13 -2.39 7.29
CA PRO A 171 1.74 -3.67 6.90
C PRO A 171 1.22 -4.14 5.53
N MET A 172 2.12 -4.63 4.70
CA MET A 172 1.86 -5.04 3.32
C MET A 172 1.54 -6.53 3.24
N ARG A 173 0.85 -6.95 2.17
CA ARG A 173 0.62 -8.38 1.88
C ARG A 173 1.80 -8.95 1.10
N LYS A 174 2.17 -10.21 1.36
CA LYS A 174 3.18 -10.94 0.60
C LYS A 174 2.51 -11.83 -0.45
N HIS A 175 2.90 -11.64 -1.71
CA HIS A 175 2.62 -12.58 -2.79
C HIS A 175 3.58 -13.77 -2.66
N ALA A 176 3.12 -14.84 -2.00
CA ALA A 176 3.97 -15.95 -1.57
C ALA A 176 4.78 -16.61 -2.70
N ALA A 177 4.22 -16.68 -3.91
CA ALA A 177 4.85 -17.34 -5.05
C ALA A 177 6.17 -16.69 -5.50
N ASN A 178 6.36 -15.38 -5.30
CA ASN A 178 7.54 -14.65 -5.77
C ASN A 178 8.15 -13.69 -4.75
N GLY A 179 7.52 -13.53 -3.58
CA GLY A 179 8.06 -12.74 -2.48
C GLY A 179 7.97 -11.23 -2.67
N ILE A 180 7.10 -10.77 -3.55
CA ILE A 180 6.74 -9.36 -3.68
C ILE A 180 5.77 -8.99 -2.56
N TRP A 181 6.00 -7.84 -1.93
CA TRP A 181 5.10 -7.24 -0.95
C TRP A 181 4.31 -6.13 -1.60
N GLU A 182 3.01 -6.04 -1.36
CA GLU A 182 2.12 -5.05 -1.99
C GLU A 182 1.14 -4.43 -0.99
N LEU A 183 0.88 -3.12 -1.15
CA LEU A 183 -0.24 -2.44 -0.51
C LEU A 183 -0.63 -1.19 -1.30
N PHE A 184 -1.92 -1.06 -1.62
CA PHE A 184 -2.49 0.20 -2.06
C PHE A 184 -2.85 1.05 -0.84
N VAL A 185 -2.34 2.28 -0.79
CA VAL A 185 -2.69 3.25 0.24
C VAL A 185 -3.47 4.39 -0.44
N PRO A 186 -4.77 4.54 -0.13
CA PRO A 186 -5.60 5.63 -0.65
C PRO A 186 -5.04 6.99 -0.25
N GLU A 187 -5.30 7.99 -1.08
CA GLU A 187 -5.05 9.42 -0.81
C GLU A 187 -3.57 9.79 -0.64
N VAL A 188 -2.63 8.84 -0.80
CA VAL A 188 -1.19 9.13 -0.86
C VAL A 188 -0.86 9.74 -2.22
N ALA A 189 -0.51 11.02 -2.19
CA ALA A 189 -0.27 11.85 -3.36
C ALA A 189 1.22 11.98 -3.72
N PRO A 190 1.55 12.45 -4.94
CA PRO A 190 2.92 12.82 -5.31
C PRO A 190 3.53 13.84 -4.35
N GLY A 191 4.83 13.71 -4.10
CA GLY A 191 5.57 14.53 -3.14
C GLY A 191 5.63 13.94 -1.73
N CYS A 192 4.79 12.96 -1.39
CA CYS A 192 4.90 12.26 -0.11
C CYS A 192 6.23 11.50 -0.01
N THR A 193 6.93 11.65 1.11
CA THR A 193 8.13 10.86 1.40
C THR A 193 7.75 9.52 2.02
N TYR A 194 8.50 8.47 1.70
CA TYR A 194 8.27 7.13 2.22
C TYR A 194 9.54 6.27 2.22
N LYS A 195 9.47 5.17 2.98
CA LYS A 195 10.41 4.04 2.98
C LYS A 195 9.66 2.73 3.22
N PHE A 196 10.36 1.62 3.02
CA PHE A 196 9.92 0.31 3.47
C PHE A 196 10.55 -0.04 4.82
N ALA A 197 9.72 -0.31 5.83
CA ALA A 197 10.14 -0.92 7.09
C ALA A 197 10.15 -2.44 6.90
N VAL A 198 11.34 -3.02 6.77
CA VAL A 198 11.53 -4.44 6.49
C VAL A 198 11.92 -5.17 7.77
N ARG A 199 11.09 -6.11 8.21
CA ARG A 199 11.42 -7.03 9.30
C ARG A 199 12.20 -8.23 8.77
N GLN A 200 13.40 -8.43 9.30
CA GLN A 200 14.31 -9.49 8.86
C GLN A 200 13.98 -10.84 9.52
N GLN A 201 14.50 -11.94 8.96
CA GLN A 201 14.31 -13.29 9.52
C GLN A 201 14.84 -13.43 10.95
N HIS A 202 16.01 -12.83 11.21
CA HIS A 202 16.72 -12.90 12.49
C HIS A 202 16.17 -11.89 13.51
N GLY A 203 15.03 -11.26 13.22
CA GLY A 203 14.49 -10.13 13.98
C GLY A 203 15.10 -8.80 13.54
N GLY A 204 14.67 -7.71 14.19
CA GLY A 204 15.06 -6.35 13.82
C GLY A 204 14.27 -5.79 12.63
N ILE A 205 14.16 -4.47 12.60
CA ILE A 205 13.51 -3.72 11.52
C ILE A 205 14.56 -2.79 10.92
N VAL A 206 14.69 -2.81 9.60
CA VAL A 206 15.50 -1.83 8.86
C VAL A 206 14.60 -1.01 7.96
N GLU A 207 14.90 0.28 7.86
CA GLU A 207 14.27 1.15 6.89
C GLU A 207 15.07 1.15 5.59
N LYS A 208 14.38 1.02 4.46
CA LYS A 208 14.99 1.00 3.13
C LYS A 208 14.28 2.00 2.22
N ALA A 209 15.08 2.77 1.49
CA ALA A 209 14.61 3.46 0.29
C ALA A 209 14.07 2.44 -0.71
N ASP A 210 13.15 2.86 -1.55
CA ASP A 210 12.58 2.03 -2.60
C ASP A 210 13.64 1.74 -3.69
N PRO A 211 13.94 0.45 -3.98
CA PRO A 211 14.80 0.08 -5.11
C PRO A 211 14.27 0.58 -6.47
N PHE A 212 12.96 0.76 -6.59
CA PHE A 212 12.27 1.27 -7.78
C PHE A 212 11.83 2.74 -7.63
N GLY A 213 12.36 3.47 -6.64
CA GLY A 213 11.98 4.84 -6.36
C GLY A 213 12.34 5.79 -7.51
N PHE A 214 11.35 6.50 -8.05
CA PHE A 214 11.55 7.47 -9.14
C PHE A 214 12.09 8.83 -8.68
N ALA A 215 12.00 9.12 -7.38
CA ALA A 215 12.51 10.33 -6.78
C ALA A 215 12.96 10.03 -5.34
N ALA A 216 13.86 10.88 -4.82
CA ALA A 216 14.42 10.75 -3.47
C ALA A 216 14.59 12.14 -2.82
N GLU A 217 14.66 12.17 -1.51
CA GLU A 217 15.07 13.37 -0.79
C GLU A 217 16.53 13.76 -1.13
N VAL A 218 16.85 15.04 -0.93
CA VAL A 218 18.21 15.55 -1.09
C VAL A 218 19.11 14.97 0.02
N PRO A 219 20.33 14.49 -0.31
CA PRO A 219 21.30 14.04 0.69
C PRO A 219 21.54 15.08 1.81
N PRO A 220 21.76 14.66 3.07
CA PRO A 220 22.00 13.29 3.53
C PRO A 220 20.73 12.50 3.85
N ARG A 221 19.55 13.03 3.54
CA ARG A 221 18.29 12.30 3.74
C ARG A 221 18.16 11.15 2.73
N SER A 222 17.31 10.17 3.04
CA SER A 222 17.28 8.88 2.33
C SER A 222 15.87 8.35 2.05
N ALA A 223 14.81 9.12 2.29
CA ALA A 223 13.49 8.67 1.89
C ALA A 223 13.31 8.74 0.38
N SER A 224 12.53 7.81 -0.16
CA SER A 224 12.01 7.89 -1.51
C SER A 224 10.82 8.86 -1.53
N VAL A 225 10.53 9.44 -2.69
CA VAL A 225 9.41 10.38 -2.88
C VAL A 225 8.48 9.81 -3.93
N VAL A 226 7.17 9.82 -3.66
CA VAL A 226 6.16 9.43 -4.67
C VAL A 226 6.21 10.44 -5.82
N ALA A 227 6.56 9.98 -7.01
CA ALA A 227 6.73 10.84 -8.18
C ALA A 227 5.48 10.85 -9.08
N ASP A 228 5.29 11.95 -9.80
CA ASP A 228 4.33 12.05 -10.89
C ASP A 228 5.07 12.09 -12.24
N LEU A 229 5.18 10.93 -12.88
CA LEU A 229 5.94 10.78 -14.13
C LEU A 229 5.22 11.38 -15.35
N GLU A 230 3.92 11.65 -15.25
CA GLU A 230 3.11 12.15 -16.36
C GLU A 230 3.05 13.69 -16.41
N ARG A 231 3.66 14.38 -15.45
CA ARG A 231 3.59 15.83 -15.32
C ARG A 231 4.29 16.60 -16.45
N TYR A 232 5.31 16.01 -17.08
CA TYR A 232 6.10 16.69 -18.11
C TYR A 232 5.65 16.31 -19.53
N SER A 233 5.32 17.32 -20.33
CA SER A 233 5.02 17.15 -21.76
C SER A 233 6.28 17.37 -22.60
N TRP A 234 6.75 16.29 -23.22
CA TRP A 234 7.91 16.30 -24.11
C TRP A 234 7.65 17.08 -25.41
N GLN A 235 8.70 17.72 -25.93
CA GLN A 235 8.68 18.52 -27.17
C GLN A 235 9.75 18.08 -28.17
N ASP A 236 10.36 16.91 -27.96
CA ASP A 236 11.51 16.39 -28.71
C ASP A 236 11.11 15.41 -29.83
N GLY A 237 9.87 15.47 -30.31
CA GLY A 237 9.32 14.54 -31.31
C GLY A 237 10.15 14.50 -32.61
N GLU A 238 10.49 15.66 -33.18
CA GLU A 238 11.32 15.74 -34.39
C GLU A 238 12.70 15.11 -34.18
N TRP A 239 13.30 15.33 -33.01
CA TRP A 239 14.58 14.75 -32.64
C TRP A 239 14.50 13.22 -32.58
N LEU A 240 13.49 12.66 -31.91
CA LEU A 240 13.27 11.21 -31.80
C LEU A 240 13.05 10.56 -33.17
N ASP A 241 12.30 11.20 -34.07
CA ASP A 241 12.06 10.68 -35.42
C ASP A 241 13.31 10.67 -36.27
N ARG A 242 14.15 11.72 -36.18
CA ARG A 242 15.46 11.73 -36.82
C ARG A 242 16.37 10.66 -36.25
N ARG A 243 16.40 10.51 -34.91
CA ARG A 243 17.25 9.52 -34.21
C ARG A 243 16.94 8.09 -34.64
N ARG A 244 15.68 7.74 -34.91
CA ARG A 244 15.29 6.39 -35.38
C ARG A 244 15.91 6.00 -36.72
N ARG A 245 16.24 6.97 -37.57
CA ARG A 245 16.84 6.75 -38.91
C ARG A 245 18.35 6.98 -38.93
N TRP A 246 18.89 7.56 -37.86
CA TRP A 246 20.28 7.96 -37.75
C TRP A 246 21.17 6.75 -37.48
N ASN A 247 22.24 6.61 -38.28
CA ASN A 247 23.24 5.56 -38.09
C ASN A 247 24.48 6.14 -37.39
N TYR A 248 24.53 5.99 -36.08
CA TYR A 248 25.60 6.53 -35.22
C TYR A 248 27.02 6.07 -35.60
N LEU A 249 27.17 4.97 -36.35
CA LEU A 249 28.49 4.49 -36.80
C LEU A 249 29.03 5.24 -38.03
N HIS A 250 28.18 5.94 -38.78
CA HIS A 250 28.54 6.57 -40.06
C HIS A 250 28.35 8.09 -40.06
N GLU A 251 28.05 8.66 -38.90
CA GLU A 251 27.66 10.06 -38.73
C GLU A 251 28.57 10.71 -37.69
N PRO A 252 28.83 12.03 -37.78
CA PRO A 252 29.76 12.70 -36.88
C PRO A 252 29.25 12.71 -35.44
N ILE A 253 30.10 12.28 -34.51
CA ILE A 253 29.83 12.32 -33.06
C ILE A 253 31.02 13.00 -32.38
N SER A 254 30.75 14.13 -31.71
CA SER A 254 31.70 14.82 -30.85
C SER A 254 31.05 15.02 -29.49
N ILE A 255 31.55 14.32 -28.47
CA ILE A 255 30.95 14.30 -27.13
C ILE A 255 31.70 15.27 -26.22
N TYR A 256 30.97 16.17 -25.57
CA TYR A 256 31.48 17.00 -24.49
C TYR A 256 31.05 16.39 -23.14
N GLU A 257 32.02 15.91 -22.38
CA GLU A 257 31.80 15.29 -21.06
C GLU A 257 31.61 16.36 -19.97
N VAL A 258 30.63 16.18 -19.09
CA VAL A 258 30.22 17.16 -18.07
C VAL A 258 29.93 16.49 -16.72
N HIS A 259 30.39 17.11 -15.62
CA HIS A 259 29.91 16.85 -14.26
C HIS A 259 28.87 17.90 -13.87
N LEU A 260 27.66 17.49 -13.48
CA LEU A 260 26.54 18.41 -13.20
C LEU A 260 26.58 19.05 -11.80
N GLY A 261 27.27 18.42 -10.84
CA GLY A 261 27.27 18.80 -9.42
C GLY A 261 28.35 19.81 -9.04
#